data_AF-A0A837IIC4-F1
#
_entry.id   AF-A0A837IIC4-F1
#
_cell.length_a   1.000
_cell.length_b   1.000
_cell.length_c   1.000
_cell.angle_alpha   90.00
_cell.angle_beta   90.00
_cell.angle_gamma   90.00
#
_symmetry.space_group_name_H-M   'P 1'
#
loop_
_entity.id
_entity.type
_entity.pdbx_description
1 polymer ?
#
loop_
_entity_poly.entity_id
_entity_poly.type
_entity_poly.pdbx_seq_one_letter_code
_entity_poly.pdbx_strand_id
1 'polypeptide(L)'
;MVQVHPRAPELMLSQKNTFSWKEIVELCLPNSNSVSIPEIGQLVNIARQRKVGTPISYQKTSYSESNIAILCKLLKWWRFLNKTSSLEFRDKFTSKKIQQVIIDVVLSGHPLLVYSVFCPSYKKGVGEIGYVGTTGSHTKKMVSEISTFIHASNEIIPTHGIAYFSDLLLENYNLLKNTAYRSDLASNYSDFQQIFESQNSQGIIETKLLSEVQAFTDKIGEFGLIADNPPIPADICRAVYLRNLVFYKENLGWSEDQVATRTKILAASYAFMGNTFRILHKSGLMYWTESAYERGRMYSGMDQQNPLPIIYPIKNG
;
A
#
# COMPACT_ATOMS: atom_id res chain seq x y z
N MET A 1 11.84 -36.33 68.39
CA MET A 1 10.66 -36.02 67.55
C MET A 1 11.06 -34.95 66.57
N VAL A 2 11.21 -35.31 65.29
CA VAL A 2 11.56 -34.37 64.22
C VAL A 2 10.26 -33.79 63.69
N GLN A 3 10.00 -32.52 63.97
CA GLN A 3 8.92 -31.76 63.33
C GLN A 3 9.41 -31.29 61.96
N VAL A 4 8.93 -31.97 60.91
CA VAL A 4 8.98 -31.45 59.54
C VAL A 4 7.65 -30.74 59.31
N HIS A 5 7.69 -29.41 59.20
CA HIS A 5 6.62 -28.65 58.56
C HIS A 5 7.15 -27.98 57.29
N PRO A 6 6.27 -27.81 56.28
CA PRO A 6 6.64 -27.90 54.89
C PRO A 6 7.26 -26.59 54.41
N ARG A 7 8.24 -26.72 53.50
CA ARG A 7 8.61 -25.64 52.60
C ARG A 7 7.34 -25.13 51.93
N ALA A 8 6.97 -23.88 52.16
CA ALA A 8 6.05 -23.16 51.31
C ALA A 8 6.67 -23.08 49.90
N PRO A 9 6.03 -23.65 48.86
CA PRO A 9 6.37 -23.35 47.49
C PRO A 9 5.27 -22.42 46.95
N GLU A 10 5.18 -21.19 47.47
CA GLU A 10 4.56 -20.10 46.72
C GLU A 10 5.60 -19.46 45.79
N LEU A 11 6.26 -20.33 45.03
CA LEU A 11 6.60 -20.05 43.65
C LEU A 11 5.33 -20.29 42.84
N MET A 12 4.35 -19.38 42.98
CA MET A 12 3.43 -19.07 41.89
C MET A 12 4.27 -18.43 40.79
N LEU A 13 5.09 -19.26 40.14
CA LEU A 13 5.60 -19.04 38.81
C LEU A 13 4.35 -18.85 37.95
N SER A 14 3.98 -17.58 37.72
CA SER A 14 3.27 -17.19 36.51
C SER A 14 3.89 -18.01 35.39
N GLN A 15 3.16 -18.97 34.82
CA GLN A 15 3.69 -19.79 33.74
C GLN A 15 4.12 -18.82 32.64
N LYS A 16 5.43 -18.57 32.54
CA LYS A 16 6.01 -17.77 31.47
C LYS A 16 5.78 -18.59 30.22
N ASN A 17 4.73 -18.23 29.49
CA ASN A 17 4.35 -18.75 28.19
C ASN A 17 5.54 -18.56 27.24
N THR A 18 6.41 -19.58 27.22
CA THR A 18 7.69 -19.55 26.52
C THR A 18 7.52 -20.38 25.27
N PHE A 19 7.45 -19.69 24.15
CA PHE A 19 7.16 -20.30 22.86
C PHE A 19 8.29 -20.01 21.87
N SER A 20 8.53 -20.95 20.98
CA SER A 20 9.18 -20.71 19.71
C SER A 20 8.26 -19.93 18.78
N TRP A 21 8.82 -19.36 17.70
CA TRP A 21 7.99 -18.67 16.72
C TRP A 21 6.98 -19.61 16.05
N LYS A 22 7.30 -20.90 15.85
CA LYS A 22 6.39 -21.89 15.26
C LYS A 22 5.19 -22.16 16.17
N GLU A 23 5.45 -22.39 17.46
CA GLU A 23 4.40 -22.63 18.46
C GLU A 23 3.45 -21.43 18.58
N ILE A 24 3.97 -20.19 18.51
CA ILE A 24 3.13 -18.98 18.45
C ILE A 24 2.23 -18.97 17.21
N VAL A 25 2.78 -19.36 16.06
CA VAL A 25 2.02 -19.36 14.80
C VAL A 25 0.90 -20.39 14.86
N GLU A 26 1.19 -21.59 15.33
CA GLU A 26 0.18 -22.65 15.52
C GLU A 26 -0.91 -22.22 16.50
N LEU A 27 -0.53 -21.53 17.58
CA LEU A 27 -1.47 -20.97 18.56
C LEU A 27 -2.38 -19.90 17.94
N CYS A 28 -1.83 -18.96 17.18
CA CYS A 28 -2.58 -17.82 16.64
C CYS A 28 -3.32 -18.13 15.33
N LEU A 29 -2.88 -19.14 14.58
CA LEU A 29 -3.42 -19.54 13.28
C LEU A 29 -3.53 -21.08 13.20
N PRO A 30 -4.44 -21.70 13.99
CA PRO A 30 -4.65 -23.14 13.89
C PRO A 30 -5.04 -23.53 12.45
N ASN A 31 -4.46 -24.63 11.95
CA ASN A 31 -4.65 -25.17 10.60
C ASN A 31 -4.05 -24.33 9.44
N SER A 32 -2.94 -23.61 9.67
CA SER A 32 -2.27 -22.82 8.63
C SER A 32 -1.32 -23.64 7.74
N ASN A 33 -1.83 -24.64 7.00
CA ASN A 33 -1.03 -25.45 6.08
C ASN A 33 -0.52 -24.66 4.84
N SER A 34 -0.91 -23.40 4.66
CA SER A 34 -0.73 -22.63 3.42
C SER A 34 0.01 -21.29 3.55
N VAL A 35 0.62 -20.98 4.69
CA VAL A 35 1.31 -19.68 4.86
C VAL A 35 2.82 -19.85 4.68
N SER A 36 3.44 -18.96 3.89
CA SER A 36 4.90 -18.91 3.68
C SER A 36 5.62 -18.80 5.02
N ILE A 37 6.18 -19.94 5.46
CA ILE A 37 6.92 -20.08 6.71
C ILE A 37 8.01 -19.00 6.88
N PRO A 38 8.81 -18.66 5.85
CA PRO A 38 9.84 -17.61 5.97
C PRO A 38 9.30 -16.21 6.28
N GLU A 39 8.20 -15.78 5.64
CA GLU A 39 7.65 -14.43 5.86
C GLU A 39 7.05 -14.28 7.26
N ILE A 40 6.40 -15.33 7.77
CA ILE A 40 5.87 -15.31 9.14
C ILE A 40 7.01 -15.28 10.16
N GLY A 41 8.04 -16.11 9.96
CA GLY A 41 9.22 -16.09 10.82
C GLY A 41 9.87 -14.70 10.87
N GLN A 42 9.90 -14.00 9.73
CA GLN A 42 10.35 -12.60 9.67
C GLN A 42 9.45 -11.67 10.48
N LEU A 43 8.13 -11.74 10.33
CA LEU A 43 7.15 -10.92 11.08
C LEU A 43 7.33 -11.08 12.59
N VAL A 44 7.39 -12.31 13.09
CA VAL A 44 7.60 -12.60 14.52
C VAL A 44 8.95 -12.09 15.00
N ASN A 45 10.01 -12.24 14.20
CA ASN A 45 11.33 -11.73 14.55
C ASN A 45 11.39 -10.19 14.61
N ILE A 46 10.73 -9.48 13.69
CA ILE A 46 10.64 -8.02 13.73
C ILE A 46 9.83 -7.59 14.95
N ALA A 47 8.70 -8.26 15.25
CA ALA A 47 7.92 -7.97 16.45
C ALA A 47 8.75 -8.16 17.73
N ARG A 48 9.55 -9.23 17.80
CA ARG A 48 10.51 -9.46 18.90
C ARG A 48 11.54 -8.34 19.02
N GLN A 49 12.08 -7.84 17.90
CA GLN A 49 12.98 -6.67 17.89
C GLN A 49 12.29 -5.39 18.37
N ARG A 50 10.96 -5.30 18.23
CA ARG A 50 10.10 -4.24 18.78
C ARG A 50 9.63 -4.50 20.22
N LYS A 51 10.28 -5.42 20.94
CA LYS A 51 10.00 -5.77 22.34
C LYS A 51 8.65 -6.46 22.56
N VAL A 52 8.09 -7.10 21.53
CA VAL A 52 6.97 -8.04 21.70
C VAL A 52 7.53 -9.34 22.24
N GLY A 53 7.44 -9.51 23.56
CA GLY A 53 8.04 -10.62 24.29
C GLY A 53 9.48 -10.35 24.76
N THR A 54 9.94 -11.19 25.68
CA THR A 54 11.32 -11.17 26.21
C THR A 54 12.09 -12.38 25.69
N PRO A 55 13.15 -12.18 24.88
CA PRO A 55 13.97 -13.30 24.40
C PRO A 55 14.55 -14.08 25.58
N ILE A 56 14.38 -15.40 25.56
CA ILE A 56 14.98 -16.32 26.55
C ILE A 56 16.17 -17.05 25.93
N SER A 57 16.05 -17.40 24.63
CA SER A 57 17.13 -17.96 23.83
C SER A 57 16.98 -17.52 22.37
N TYR A 58 17.88 -17.99 21.51
CA TYR A 58 17.78 -17.76 20.07
C TYR A 58 16.42 -18.23 19.51
N GLN A 59 15.92 -19.37 19.99
CA GLN A 59 14.71 -20.03 19.48
C GLN A 59 13.45 -19.75 20.31
N LYS A 60 13.58 -19.36 21.58
CA LYS A 60 12.45 -19.22 22.51
C LYS A 60 12.31 -17.80 23.04
N THR A 61 11.08 -17.33 23.11
CA THR A 61 10.70 -16.02 23.65
C THR A 61 9.60 -16.22 24.68
N SER A 62 9.69 -15.52 25.81
CA SER A 62 8.65 -15.47 26.82
C SER A 62 7.67 -14.36 26.46
N TYR A 63 6.39 -14.69 26.37
CA TYR A 63 5.33 -13.75 26.03
C TYR A 63 4.36 -13.59 27.21
N SER A 64 3.92 -12.36 27.45
CA SER A 64 2.71 -12.08 28.23
C SER A 64 1.47 -12.37 27.39
N GLU A 65 0.30 -12.44 28.01
CA GLU A 65 -0.98 -12.57 27.31
C GLU A 65 -1.20 -11.41 26.32
N SER A 66 -0.85 -10.17 26.71
CA SER A 66 -0.92 -9.01 25.82
C SER A 66 -0.02 -9.16 24.58
N ASN A 67 1.19 -9.70 24.73
CA ASN A 67 2.09 -9.96 23.61
C ASN A 67 1.53 -11.05 22.68
N ILE A 68 0.92 -12.09 23.23
CA ILE A 68 0.24 -13.14 22.44
C ILE A 68 -0.92 -12.53 21.64
N ALA A 69 -1.75 -11.69 22.26
CA ALA A 69 -2.86 -11.02 21.59
C ALA A 69 -2.37 -10.12 20.43
N ILE A 70 -1.28 -9.38 20.62
CA ILE A 70 -0.62 -8.58 19.56
C ILE A 70 -0.18 -9.48 18.41
N LEU A 71 0.54 -10.57 18.70
CA LEU A 71 1.02 -11.50 17.67
C LEU A 71 -0.13 -12.13 16.90
N CYS A 72 -1.22 -12.48 17.57
CA CYS A 72 -2.39 -13.03 16.89
C CYS A 72 -3.06 -12.03 15.94
N LYS A 73 -3.14 -10.74 16.30
CA LYS A 73 -3.61 -9.69 15.37
C LYS A 73 -2.69 -9.56 14.15
N LEU A 74 -1.37 -9.46 14.38
CA LEU A 74 -0.37 -9.35 13.32
C LEU A 74 -0.41 -10.53 12.36
N LEU A 75 -0.48 -11.75 12.89
CA LEU A 75 -0.51 -12.98 12.10
C LEU A 75 -1.81 -13.13 11.30
N LYS A 76 -2.97 -12.81 11.90
CA LYS A 76 -4.26 -12.80 11.19
C LYS A 76 -4.26 -11.79 10.06
N TRP A 77 -3.79 -10.57 10.31
CA TRP A 77 -3.73 -9.53 9.28
C TRP A 77 -2.74 -9.89 8.17
N TRP A 78 -1.56 -10.41 8.50
CA TRP A 78 -0.59 -10.85 7.50
C TRP A 78 -1.12 -12.00 6.62
N ARG A 79 -1.85 -12.95 7.23
CA ARG A 79 -2.54 -14.01 6.49
C ARG A 79 -3.62 -13.45 5.56
N PHE A 80 -4.38 -12.44 6.01
CA PHE A 80 -5.34 -11.74 5.17
C PHE A 80 -4.66 -11.06 3.98
N LEU A 81 -3.59 -10.29 4.21
CA LEU A 81 -2.83 -9.65 3.15
C LEU A 81 -2.29 -10.65 2.11
N ASN A 82 -1.76 -11.79 2.57
CA ASN A 82 -1.24 -12.83 1.66
C ASN A 82 -2.33 -13.49 0.79
N LYS A 83 -3.61 -13.40 1.18
CA LYS A 83 -4.73 -13.89 0.37
C LYS A 83 -5.23 -12.86 -0.63
N THR A 84 -4.97 -11.57 -0.41
CA THR A 84 -5.54 -10.47 -1.21
C THR A 84 -4.50 -9.75 -2.06
N SER A 85 -3.21 -9.93 -1.78
CA SER A 85 -2.11 -9.29 -2.48
C SER A 85 -1.35 -10.26 -3.39
N SER A 86 -0.99 -9.80 -4.59
CA SER A 86 -0.06 -10.49 -5.48
C SER A 86 1.34 -10.55 -4.88
N LEU A 87 1.82 -11.77 -4.63
CA LEU A 87 3.17 -12.02 -4.11
C LEU A 87 4.26 -11.79 -5.16
N GLU A 88 3.93 -11.87 -6.46
CA GLU A 88 4.87 -11.65 -7.56
C GLU A 88 5.45 -10.23 -7.55
N PHE A 89 4.63 -9.24 -7.21
CA PHE A 89 5.01 -7.82 -7.23
C PHE A 89 5.46 -7.30 -5.85
N ARG A 90 5.40 -8.15 -4.82
CA ARG A 90 5.78 -7.79 -3.46
C ARG A 90 7.12 -8.41 -3.10
N ASP A 91 8.19 -7.67 -3.38
CA ASP A 91 9.55 -8.11 -3.04
C ASP A 91 9.81 -8.17 -1.52
N LYS A 92 10.94 -8.78 -1.15
CA LYS A 92 11.34 -8.95 0.26
C LYS A 92 11.47 -7.64 1.05
N PHE A 93 11.86 -6.55 0.39
CA PHE A 93 12.04 -5.24 1.05
C PHE A 93 10.69 -4.60 1.31
N THR A 94 9.78 -4.70 0.35
CA THR A 94 8.39 -4.27 0.45
C THR A 94 7.65 -5.07 1.53
N SER A 95 7.76 -6.41 1.51
CA SER A 95 7.20 -7.26 2.58
C SER A 95 7.72 -6.83 3.96
N LYS A 96 9.04 -6.68 4.12
CA LYS A 96 9.64 -6.23 5.38
C LYS A 96 9.10 -4.85 5.81
N LYS A 97 8.94 -3.91 4.88
CA LYS A 97 8.43 -2.57 5.18
C LYS A 97 6.97 -2.61 5.63
N ILE A 98 6.12 -3.39 4.95
CA ILE A 98 4.72 -3.58 5.35
C ILE A 98 4.65 -4.22 6.76
N GLN A 99 5.49 -5.23 7.03
CA GLN A 99 5.57 -5.85 8.37
C GLN A 99 5.97 -4.84 9.45
N GLN A 100 6.95 -3.98 9.18
CA GLN A 100 7.34 -2.91 10.10
C GLN A 100 6.18 -1.95 10.36
N VAL A 101 5.50 -1.48 9.31
CA VAL A 101 4.34 -0.59 9.43
C VAL A 101 3.25 -1.22 10.29
N ILE A 102 2.84 -2.46 10.00
CA ILE A 102 1.74 -3.08 10.73
C ILE A 102 2.09 -3.37 12.19
N ILE A 103 3.34 -3.72 12.50
CA ILE A 103 3.82 -3.85 13.88
C ILE A 103 3.74 -2.51 14.59
N ASP A 104 4.29 -1.45 14.00
CA ASP A 104 4.35 -0.13 14.63
C ASP A 104 2.92 0.43 14.85
N VAL A 105 1.98 0.16 13.94
CA VAL A 105 0.54 0.49 14.07
C VAL A 105 -0.09 -0.27 15.24
N VAL A 106 0.05 -1.60 15.31
CA VAL A 106 -0.55 -2.41 16.39
C VAL A 106 0.01 -2.04 17.75
N LEU A 107 1.30 -1.69 17.84
CA LEU A 107 1.95 -1.30 19.09
C LEU A 107 1.56 0.11 19.55
N SER A 108 1.37 1.05 18.62
CA SER A 108 0.94 2.41 18.95
C SER A 108 -0.56 2.53 19.21
N GLY A 109 -1.37 1.58 18.72
CA GLY A 109 -2.82 1.61 18.83
C GLY A 109 -3.50 2.60 17.90
N HIS A 110 -2.75 3.26 17.01
CA HIS A 110 -3.33 4.11 15.98
C HIS A 110 -3.94 3.26 14.86
N PRO A 111 -4.95 3.79 14.12
CA PRO A 111 -5.47 3.11 12.94
C PRO A 111 -4.39 2.95 11.86
N LEU A 112 -4.42 1.81 11.17
CA LEU A 112 -3.67 1.60 9.94
C LEU A 112 -4.19 2.56 8.87
N LEU A 113 -3.32 3.41 8.33
CA LEU A 113 -3.66 4.22 7.17
C LEU A 113 -3.39 3.42 5.89
N VAL A 114 -4.40 3.32 5.03
CA VAL A 114 -4.27 2.81 3.67
C VAL A 114 -4.60 3.95 2.72
N TYR A 115 -3.75 4.24 1.74
CA TYR A 115 -4.02 5.30 0.77
C TYR A 115 -3.79 4.84 -0.66
N SER A 116 -4.46 5.47 -1.61
CA SER A 116 -4.32 5.15 -3.04
C SER A 116 -4.46 6.39 -3.89
N VAL A 117 -3.93 6.32 -5.12
CA VAL A 117 -4.05 7.38 -6.12
C VAL A 117 -4.86 6.86 -7.28
N PHE A 118 -5.91 7.56 -7.67
CA PHE A 118 -6.78 7.20 -8.78
C PHE A 118 -6.59 8.17 -9.93
N CYS A 119 -6.38 7.62 -11.12
CA CYS A 119 -6.36 8.41 -12.33
C CYS A 119 -7.79 8.84 -12.72
N PRO A 120 -7.94 10.04 -13.28
CA PRO A 120 -9.20 10.47 -13.89
C PRO A 120 -9.54 9.58 -15.09
N SER A 121 -10.81 9.58 -15.47
CA SER A 121 -11.28 8.78 -16.61
C SER A 121 -11.08 9.54 -17.92
N TYR A 122 -10.18 9.03 -18.77
CA TYR A 122 -9.86 9.65 -20.07
C TYR A 122 -10.89 9.28 -21.15
N LYS A 123 -11.11 10.19 -22.10
CA LYS A 123 -11.74 9.84 -23.37
C LYS A 123 -10.84 8.84 -24.10
N LYS A 124 -11.44 7.79 -24.68
CA LYS A 124 -10.71 6.72 -25.38
C LYS A 124 -11.02 6.78 -26.87
N GLY A 125 -10.00 6.70 -27.71
CA GLY A 125 -10.13 6.72 -29.16
C GLY A 125 -8.94 7.44 -29.80
N VAL A 126 -8.65 7.12 -31.06
CA VAL A 126 -7.59 7.78 -31.83
C VAL A 126 -7.94 9.26 -31.97
N GLY A 127 -7.10 10.14 -31.43
CA GLY A 127 -7.30 11.60 -31.48
C GLY A 127 -8.22 12.17 -30.39
N GLU A 128 -8.78 11.33 -29.51
CA GLU A 128 -9.58 11.79 -28.38
C GLU A 128 -8.70 12.46 -27.31
N ILE A 129 -9.12 13.64 -26.87
CA ILE A 129 -8.40 14.47 -25.90
C ILE A 129 -9.40 14.90 -24.81
N GLY A 130 -9.03 14.71 -23.56
CA GLY A 130 -9.84 15.14 -22.41
C GLY A 130 -10.30 14.01 -21.51
N TYR A 131 -11.21 14.38 -20.62
CA TYR A 131 -11.77 13.51 -19.60
C TYR A 131 -13.23 13.22 -19.89
N VAL A 132 -13.70 12.09 -19.43
CA VAL A 132 -15.12 11.81 -19.33
C VAL A 132 -15.59 12.42 -18.01
N GLY A 133 -16.70 13.16 -18.00
CA GLY A 133 -17.27 13.73 -16.77
C GLY A 133 -17.75 12.70 -15.74
N THR A 134 -17.54 11.40 -15.98
CA THR A 134 -17.96 10.27 -15.13
C THR A 134 -16.85 9.24 -14.98
N THR A 135 -16.81 8.56 -13.84
CA THR A 135 -15.82 7.55 -13.50
C THR A 135 -15.99 6.27 -14.34
N GLY A 136 -14.89 5.83 -14.94
CA GLY A 136 -14.82 4.61 -15.74
C GLY A 136 -14.91 3.33 -14.93
N SER A 137 -15.15 2.22 -15.62
CA SER A 137 -15.34 0.89 -15.02
C SER A 137 -14.14 0.40 -14.20
N HIS A 138 -12.91 0.64 -14.67
CA HIS A 138 -11.70 0.25 -13.94
C HIS A 138 -11.62 0.96 -12.58
N THR A 139 -11.81 2.27 -12.55
CA THR A 139 -11.81 3.04 -11.30
C THR A 139 -12.93 2.57 -10.38
N LYS A 140 -14.16 2.35 -10.87
CA LYS A 140 -15.27 1.79 -10.08
C LYS A 140 -14.92 0.43 -9.45
N LYS A 141 -14.28 -0.47 -10.21
CA LYS A 141 -13.78 -1.76 -9.70
C LYS A 141 -12.76 -1.56 -8.58
N MET A 142 -11.78 -0.68 -8.80
CA MET A 142 -10.73 -0.42 -7.81
C MET A 142 -11.26 0.25 -6.54
N VAL A 143 -12.29 1.11 -6.64
CA VAL A 143 -13.00 1.66 -5.48
C VAL A 143 -13.65 0.53 -4.67
N SER A 144 -14.34 -0.40 -5.32
CA SER A 144 -14.92 -1.58 -4.64
C SER A 144 -13.87 -2.47 -3.98
N GLU A 145 -12.74 -2.69 -4.64
CA GLU A 145 -11.66 -3.51 -4.10
C GLU A 145 -11.00 -2.89 -2.88
N ILE A 146 -10.65 -1.59 -2.93
CA ILE A 146 -10.03 -0.93 -1.77
C ILE A 146 -11.01 -0.83 -0.60
N SER A 147 -12.29 -0.56 -0.86
CA SER A 147 -13.32 -0.54 0.19
C SER A 147 -13.46 -1.91 0.86
N THR A 148 -13.50 -2.98 0.07
CA THR A 148 -13.54 -4.35 0.59
C THR A 148 -12.29 -4.67 1.41
N PHE A 149 -11.11 -4.28 0.93
CA PHE A 149 -9.85 -4.49 1.62
C PHE A 149 -9.82 -3.77 2.97
N ILE A 150 -10.23 -2.51 3.00
CA ILE A 150 -10.24 -1.68 4.21
C ILE A 150 -11.23 -2.22 5.23
N HIS A 151 -12.45 -2.59 4.83
CA HIS A 151 -13.44 -3.23 5.71
C HIS A 151 -12.90 -4.52 6.32
N ALA A 152 -12.41 -5.44 5.49
CA ALA A 152 -11.86 -6.71 5.97
C ALA A 152 -10.61 -6.53 6.85
N SER A 153 -9.79 -5.50 6.58
CA SER A 153 -8.68 -5.13 7.45
C SER A 153 -9.16 -4.62 8.81
N ASN A 154 -10.20 -3.77 8.82
CA ASN A 154 -10.75 -3.13 10.00
C ASN A 154 -11.30 -4.13 11.04
N GLU A 155 -11.80 -5.29 10.58
CA GLU A 155 -12.20 -6.42 11.43
C GLU A 155 -11.04 -7.03 12.25
N ILE A 156 -9.79 -6.75 11.87
CA ILE A 156 -8.59 -7.32 12.53
C ILE A 156 -7.81 -6.23 13.26
N ILE A 157 -7.54 -5.11 12.58
CA ILE A 157 -6.80 -3.96 13.08
C ILE A 157 -7.56 -2.72 12.58
N PRO A 158 -7.86 -1.73 13.45
CA PRO A 158 -8.54 -0.51 13.01
C PRO A 158 -7.85 0.10 11.79
N THR A 159 -8.60 0.38 10.73
CA THR A 159 -8.06 0.84 9.44
C THR A 159 -8.86 2.01 8.90
N HIS A 160 -8.17 2.99 8.33
CA HIS A 160 -8.73 4.14 7.66
C HIS A 160 -8.13 4.31 6.27
N GLY A 161 -8.93 4.82 5.33
CA GLY A 161 -8.59 5.00 3.93
C GLY A 161 -8.43 6.46 3.51
N ILE A 162 -7.49 6.76 2.61
CA ILE A 162 -7.48 8.01 1.84
C ILE A 162 -7.38 7.71 0.35
N ALA A 163 -8.36 8.12 -0.43
CA ALA A 163 -8.40 7.99 -1.87
C ALA A 163 -8.08 9.33 -2.52
N TYR A 164 -6.87 9.48 -3.04
CA TYR A 164 -6.46 10.67 -3.81
C TYR A 164 -6.94 10.56 -5.25
N PHE A 165 -7.67 11.54 -5.73
CA PHE A 165 -8.00 11.72 -7.14
C PHE A 165 -6.91 12.56 -7.81
N SER A 166 -6.28 12.03 -8.87
CA SER A 166 -5.18 12.72 -9.55
C SER A 166 -5.68 13.78 -10.51
N ASP A 167 -5.80 15.01 -10.02
CA ASP A 167 -6.03 16.21 -10.82
C ASP A 167 -4.73 16.91 -11.28
N LEU A 168 -3.59 16.27 -11.04
CA LEU A 168 -2.26 16.65 -11.51
C LEU A 168 -1.70 15.62 -12.50
N LEU A 169 -0.54 15.91 -13.09
CA LEU A 169 0.15 14.99 -14.00
C LEU A 169 -0.72 14.55 -15.20
N LEU A 170 -1.38 15.51 -15.84
CA LEU A 170 -2.39 15.27 -16.87
C LEU A 170 -1.77 14.73 -18.17
N GLU A 171 -2.40 13.71 -18.74
CA GLU A 171 -2.04 13.18 -20.07
C GLU A 171 -2.37 14.22 -21.15
N ASN A 172 -1.50 14.40 -22.15
CA ASN A 172 -1.71 15.35 -23.25
C ASN A 172 -1.97 16.81 -22.81
N TYR A 173 -1.41 17.28 -21.69
CA TYR A 173 -1.69 18.62 -21.17
C TYR A 173 -1.60 19.76 -22.21
N ASN A 174 -0.60 19.70 -23.08
CA ASN A 174 -0.41 20.70 -24.14
C ASN A 174 -1.61 20.82 -25.10
N LEU A 175 -2.34 19.73 -25.30
CA LEU A 175 -3.57 19.67 -26.09
C LEU A 175 -4.80 20.03 -25.24
N LEU A 176 -4.79 19.68 -23.94
CA LEU A 176 -5.89 19.95 -23.01
C LEU A 176 -6.05 21.41 -22.64
N LYS A 177 -4.95 22.16 -22.47
CA LYS A 177 -4.97 23.50 -21.84
C LYS A 177 -5.90 24.54 -22.49
N ASN A 178 -6.30 24.32 -23.75
CA ASN A 178 -7.20 25.19 -24.52
C ASN A 178 -8.62 24.61 -24.66
N THR A 179 -8.98 23.63 -23.85
CA THR A 179 -10.29 22.95 -23.87
C THR A 179 -11.04 23.14 -22.55
N ALA A 180 -12.29 22.68 -22.48
CA ALA A 180 -13.10 22.67 -21.26
C ALA A 180 -12.71 21.56 -20.24
N TYR A 181 -11.50 20.99 -20.31
CA TYR A 181 -11.12 19.82 -19.50
C TYR A 181 -11.30 20.01 -17.99
N ARG A 182 -11.20 21.25 -17.46
CA ARG A 182 -11.36 21.53 -16.04
C ARG A 182 -12.77 21.21 -15.54
N SER A 183 -13.81 21.51 -16.32
CA SER A 183 -15.20 21.18 -15.94
C SER A 183 -15.44 19.67 -16.00
N ASP A 184 -14.87 18.99 -17.00
CA ASP A 184 -14.95 17.54 -17.11
C ASP A 184 -14.24 16.86 -15.92
N LEU A 185 -13.06 17.35 -15.55
CA LEU A 185 -12.27 16.82 -14.43
C LEU A 185 -12.97 17.06 -13.08
N ALA A 186 -13.57 18.23 -12.88
CA ALA A 186 -14.36 18.53 -11.68
C ALA A 186 -15.60 17.62 -11.58
N SER A 187 -16.30 17.41 -12.70
CA SER A 187 -17.44 16.46 -12.77
C SER A 187 -16.98 15.02 -12.48
N ASN A 188 -15.82 14.63 -13.02
CA ASN A 188 -15.23 13.31 -12.78
C ASN A 188 -14.90 13.09 -11.31
N TYR A 189 -14.33 14.10 -10.63
CA TYR A 189 -14.07 14.04 -9.19
C TYR A 189 -15.37 13.97 -8.39
N SER A 190 -16.39 14.75 -8.72
CA SER A 190 -17.69 14.69 -8.04
C SER A 190 -18.34 13.30 -8.14
N ASP A 191 -18.31 12.68 -9.32
CA ASP A 191 -18.81 11.30 -9.49
C ASP A 191 -17.95 10.29 -8.73
N PHE A 192 -16.63 10.47 -8.71
CA PHE A 192 -15.70 9.66 -7.91
C PHE A 192 -16.03 9.70 -6.41
N GLN A 193 -16.33 10.88 -5.86
CA GLN A 193 -16.75 11.04 -4.46
C GLN A 193 -18.06 10.29 -4.18
N GLN A 194 -19.07 10.47 -5.04
CA GLN A 194 -20.36 9.80 -4.92
C GLN A 194 -20.25 8.27 -4.94
N ILE A 195 -19.30 7.72 -5.71
CA ILE A 195 -19.06 6.27 -5.73
C ILE A 195 -18.54 5.78 -4.38
N PHE A 196 -17.65 6.51 -3.71
CA PHE A 196 -17.20 6.14 -2.36
C PHE A 196 -18.33 6.24 -1.33
N GLU A 197 -19.13 7.31 -1.40
CA GLU A 197 -20.29 7.51 -0.51
C GLU A 197 -21.31 6.38 -0.66
N SER A 198 -21.64 5.98 -1.88
CA SER A 198 -22.63 4.94 -2.17
C SER A 198 -22.21 3.52 -1.80
N GLN A 199 -20.90 3.24 -1.63
CA GLN A 199 -20.39 1.91 -1.30
C GLN A 199 -20.28 1.62 0.21
N ASN A 200 -21.04 2.32 1.07
CA ASN A 200 -20.92 2.22 2.53
C ASN A 200 -19.46 2.40 3.02
N SER A 201 -18.67 3.19 2.27
CA SER A 201 -17.30 3.55 2.65
C SER A 201 -17.28 4.85 3.47
N GLN A 202 -18.46 5.42 3.72
CA GLN A 202 -18.67 6.67 4.44
C GLN A 202 -18.10 6.57 5.87
N GLY A 203 -17.21 7.51 6.20
CA GLY A 203 -16.53 7.58 7.50
C GLY A 203 -15.28 6.69 7.64
N ILE A 204 -15.02 5.79 6.68
CA ILE A 204 -13.84 4.91 6.71
C ILE A 204 -12.84 5.28 5.62
N ILE A 205 -13.29 5.85 4.49
CA ILE A 205 -12.42 6.34 3.42
C ILE A 205 -12.71 7.81 3.15
N GLU A 206 -11.68 8.65 3.28
CA GLU A 206 -11.70 10.05 2.86
C GLU A 206 -11.30 10.17 1.38
N THR A 207 -11.94 11.08 0.64
CA THR A 207 -11.52 11.41 -0.74
C THR A 207 -10.84 12.77 -0.75
N LYS A 208 -9.75 12.91 -1.50
CA LYS A 208 -9.00 14.17 -1.65
C LYS A 208 -8.60 14.39 -3.09
N LEU A 209 -8.45 15.63 -3.51
CA LEU A 209 -7.66 15.94 -4.70
C LEU A 209 -6.17 15.78 -4.38
N LEU A 210 -5.41 15.34 -5.37
CA LEU A 210 -3.96 15.25 -5.23
C LEU A 210 -3.33 16.64 -5.08
N SER A 211 -3.93 17.67 -5.70
CA SER A 211 -3.54 19.07 -5.58
C SER A 211 -3.73 19.68 -4.19
N GLU A 212 -4.51 19.06 -3.30
CA GLU A 212 -4.62 19.49 -1.88
C GLU A 212 -3.31 19.29 -1.12
N VAL A 213 -2.43 18.41 -1.60
CA VAL A 213 -1.09 18.28 -1.05
C VAL A 213 -0.19 19.33 -1.71
N GLN A 214 0.06 20.43 -1.02
CA GLN A 214 0.81 21.59 -1.54
C GLN A 214 2.12 21.21 -2.26
N ALA A 215 2.89 20.27 -1.69
CA ALA A 215 4.14 19.83 -2.28
C ALA A 215 3.98 19.23 -3.69
N PHE A 216 2.84 18.59 -4.00
CA PHE A 216 2.55 18.08 -5.34
C PHE A 216 2.19 19.19 -6.31
N THR A 217 1.37 20.15 -5.89
CA THR A 217 1.03 21.32 -6.70
C THR A 217 2.27 22.14 -7.06
N ASP A 218 3.18 22.34 -6.09
CA ASP A 218 4.39 23.14 -6.29
C ASP A 218 5.43 22.49 -7.23
N LYS A 219 5.50 21.16 -7.25
CA LYS A 219 6.59 20.43 -7.94
C LYS A 219 6.15 19.62 -9.16
N ILE A 220 4.94 19.07 -9.13
CA ILE A 220 4.40 18.24 -10.22
C ILE A 220 3.51 19.09 -11.12
N GLY A 221 2.53 19.77 -10.53
CA GLY A 221 1.53 20.55 -11.28
C GLY A 221 0.77 19.71 -12.33
N GLU A 222 0.04 20.39 -13.21
CA GLU A 222 -0.75 19.71 -14.26
C GLU A 222 0.13 19.05 -15.34
N PHE A 223 1.33 19.58 -15.58
CA PHE A 223 2.24 19.05 -16.62
C PHE A 223 3.00 17.80 -16.17
N GLY A 224 3.25 17.66 -14.87
CA GLY A 224 4.18 16.69 -14.32
C GLY A 224 5.59 17.24 -14.16
N LEU A 225 6.41 16.49 -13.41
CA LEU A 225 7.79 16.87 -13.15
C LEU A 225 8.68 16.47 -14.32
N ILE A 226 9.30 17.47 -14.97
CA ILE A 226 10.29 17.25 -16.03
C ILE A 226 11.66 17.08 -15.40
N ALA A 227 12.30 15.95 -15.67
CA ALA A 227 13.70 15.71 -15.32
C ALA A 227 14.38 15.00 -16.49
N ASP A 228 15.53 15.52 -16.92
CA ASP A 228 16.32 14.90 -17.99
C ASP A 228 16.74 13.47 -17.62
N ASN A 229 17.12 13.32 -16.35
CA ASN A 229 17.43 12.05 -15.70
C ASN A 229 16.46 11.83 -14.52
N PRO A 230 15.40 11.04 -14.70
CA PRO A 230 14.49 10.75 -13.60
C PRO A 230 15.23 9.99 -12.49
N PRO A 231 14.94 10.25 -11.21
CA PRO A 231 15.60 9.62 -10.07
C PRO A 231 15.09 8.19 -9.84
N ILE A 232 15.18 7.35 -10.86
CA ILE A 232 14.88 5.91 -10.81
C ILE A 232 15.94 5.10 -11.56
N PRO A 233 16.19 3.84 -11.18
CA PRO A 233 17.05 2.94 -11.93
C PRO A 233 16.61 2.77 -13.39
N ALA A 234 17.60 2.70 -14.30
CA ALA A 234 17.37 2.65 -15.74
C ALA A 234 16.61 1.38 -16.19
N ASP A 235 16.83 0.25 -15.52
CA ASP A 235 16.13 -1.02 -15.77
C ASP A 235 14.64 -0.89 -15.44
N ILE A 236 14.29 -0.24 -14.33
CA ILE A 236 12.90 0.04 -13.93
C ILE A 236 12.25 0.99 -14.94
N CYS A 237 12.95 2.07 -15.30
CA CYS A 237 12.46 3.02 -16.30
C CYS A 237 12.18 2.34 -17.64
N ARG A 238 13.08 1.44 -18.08
CA ARG A 238 12.94 0.66 -19.31
C ARG A 238 11.76 -0.31 -19.24
N ALA A 239 11.60 -1.04 -18.14
CA ALA A 239 10.48 -1.98 -17.98
C ALA A 239 9.12 -1.25 -18.08
N VAL A 240 9.00 -0.10 -17.43
CA VAL A 240 7.78 0.71 -17.50
C VAL A 240 7.59 1.33 -18.88
N TYR A 241 8.65 1.80 -19.54
CA TYR A 241 8.59 2.27 -20.92
C TYR A 241 8.01 1.21 -21.85
N LEU A 242 8.51 -0.03 -21.78
CA LEU A 242 8.01 -1.14 -22.60
C LEU A 242 6.54 -1.44 -22.32
N ARG A 243 6.12 -1.40 -21.05
CA ARG A 243 4.71 -1.58 -20.68
C ARG A 243 3.83 -0.43 -21.18
N ASN A 244 4.34 0.79 -21.13
CA ASN A 244 3.68 2.00 -21.58
C ASN A 244 3.50 2.02 -23.10
N LEU A 245 4.47 1.53 -23.88
CA LEU A 245 4.39 1.49 -25.34
C LEU A 245 3.10 0.82 -25.82
N VAL A 246 2.74 -0.32 -25.26
CA VAL A 246 1.49 -1.03 -25.58
C VAL A 246 0.30 -0.10 -25.36
N PHE A 247 0.17 0.50 -24.18
CA PHE A 247 -0.97 1.36 -23.87
C PHE A 247 -1.02 2.63 -24.74
N TYR A 248 0.07 3.39 -24.80
CA TYR A 248 0.08 4.71 -25.43
C TYR A 248 0.12 4.64 -26.96
N LYS A 249 0.83 3.68 -27.56
CA LYS A 249 0.81 3.51 -29.01
C LYS A 249 -0.53 2.96 -29.49
N GLU A 250 -1.03 1.90 -28.85
CA GLU A 250 -2.22 1.19 -29.34
C GLU A 250 -3.51 1.94 -29.01
N ASN A 251 -3.60 2.62 -27.85
CA ASN A 251 -4.85 3.28 -27.45
C ASN A 251 -4.86 4.79 -27.70
N LEU A 252 -3.70 5.47 -27.67
CA LEU A 252 -3.62 6.93 -27.81
C LEU A 252 -2.90 7.40 -29.08
N GLY A 253 -2.33 6.47 -29.88
CA GLY A 253 -1.67 6.80 -31.15
C GLY A 253 -0.36 7.58 -31.00
N TRP A 254 0.32 7.48 -29.86
CA TRP A 254 1.55 8.23 -29.61
C TRP A 254 2.78 7.66 -30.34
N SER A 255 3.74 8.51 -30.68
CA SER A 255 5.06 8.09 -31.15
C SER A 255 5.92 7.54 -30.01
N GLU A 256 6.96 6.77 -30.33
CA GLU A 256 7.88 6.24 -29.34
C GLU A 256 8.57 7.34 -28.52
N ASP A 257 8.93 8.45 -29.16
CA ASP A 257 9.53 9.61 -28.49
C ASP A 257 8.57 10.28 -27.49
N GLN A 258 7.28 10.36 -27.84
CA GLN A 258 6.24 10.85 -26.91
C GLN A 258 6.10 9.92 -25.71
N VAL A 259 6.08 8.61 -25.93
CA VAL A 259 6.01 7.60 -24.85
C VAL A 259 7.26 7.63 -23.98
N ALA A 260 8.45 7.78 -24.56
CA ALA A 260 9.70 7.87 -23.83
C ALA A 260 9.73 9.13 -22.96
N THR A 261 9.37 10.28 -23.53
CA THR A 261 9.27 11.55 -22.81
C THR A 261 8.29 11.46 -21.65
N ARG A 262 7.08 10.96 -21.89
CA ARG A 262 6.08 10.77 -20.84
C ARG A 262 6.53 9.80 -19.77
N THR A 263 7.22 8.72 -20.13
CA THR A 263 7.74 7.76 -19.15
C THR A 263 8.74 8.42 -18.21
N LYS A 264 9.61 9.32 -18.70
CA LYS A 264 10.50 10.11 -17.83
C LYS A 264 9.74 11.05 -16.90
N ILE A 265 8.70 11.71 -17.39
CA ILE A 265 7.84 12.58 -16.58
C ILE A 265 7.12 11.78 -15.49
N LEU A 266 6.53 10.63 -15.83
CA LEU A 266 5.89 9.72 -14.87
C LEU A 266 6.90 9.22 -13.83
N ALA A 267 8.08 8.78 -14.27
CA ALA A 267 9.14 8.31 -13.40
C ALA A 267 9.54 9.35 -12.36
N ALA A 268 9.77 10.59 -12.80
CA ALA A 268 10.21 11.66 -11.93
C ALA A 268 9.09 12.12 -10.98
N SER A 269 7.85 12.19 -11.49
CA SER A 269 6.68 12.54 -10.69
C SER A 269 6.38 11.47 -9.64
N TYR A 270 6.34 10.18 -10.00
CA TYR A 270 6.07 9.09 -9.06
C TYR A 270 7.15 8.93 -8.01
N ALA A 271 8.43 9.10 -8.37
CA ALA A 271 9.52 9.10 -7.39
C ALA A 271 9.37 10.24 -6.37
N PHE A 272 8.99 11.44 -6.83
CA PHE A 272 8.69 12.57 -5.94
C PHE A 272 7.46 12.31 -5.06
N MET A 273 6.39 11.74 -5.64
CA MET A 273 5.19 11.35 -4.91
C MET A 273 5.50 10.33 -3.82
N GLY A 274 6.28 9.31 -4.12
CA GLY A 274 6.69 8.30 -3.15
C GLY A 274 7.49 8.89 -1.99
N ASN A 275 8.44 9.78 -2.25
CA ASN A 275 9.18 10.47 -1.19
C ASN A 275 8.27 11.32 -0.30
N THR A 276 7.35 12.06 -0.91
CA THR A 276 6.40 12.90 -0.18
C THR A 276 5.43 12.06 0.65
N PHE A 277 4.89 10.98 0.09
CA PHE A 277 4.01 10.07 0.82
C PHE A 277 4.72 9.36 1.98
N ARG A 278 6.02 9.05 1.88
CA ARG A 278 6.79 8.54 3.04
C ARG A 278 6.83 9.54 4.19
N ILE A 279 6.83 10.83 3.90
CA ILE A 279 6.86 11.91 4.92
C ILE A 279 5.48 12.11 5.51
N LEU A 280 4.45 12.21 4.65
CA LEU A 280 3.06 12.45 5.05
C LEU A 280 2.47 11.23 5.79
N HIS A 281 2.72 10.03 5.27
CA HIS A 281 2.11 8.78 5.70
C HIS A 281 3.17 7.79 6.18
N LYS A 282 3.97 8.19 7.19
CA LYS A 282 5.10 7.40 7.72
C LYS A 282 4.74 5.95 8.08
N SER A 283 3.52 5.74 8.57
CA SER A 283 2.95 4.43 8.93
C SER A 283 1.77 4.03 8.03
N GLY A 284 1.73 4.56 6.81
CA GLY A 284 0.70 4.24 5.83
C GLY A 284 1.14 3.18 4.84
N LEU A 285 0.17 2.47 4.27
CA LEU A 285 0.35 1.53 3.17
C LEU A 285 -0.30 2.10 1.91
N MET A 286 0.42 2.06 0.80
CA MET A 286 -0.18 2.43 -0.48
C MET A 286 -0.93 1.21 -1.04
N TYR A 287 -2.19 1.35 -1.41
CA TYR A 287 -2.94 0.35 -2.16
C TYR A 287 -2.88 0.67 -3.64
N TRP A 288 -2.38 -0.27 -4.43
CA TRP A 288 -2.18 -0.07 -5.86
C TRP A 288 -3.48 -0.21 -6.64
N THR A 289 -3.77 0.76 -7.50
CA THR A 289 -5.05 0.88 -8.24
C THR A 289 -4.85 0.92 -9.75
N GLU A 290 -3.63 1.13 -10.25
CA GLU A 290 -3.39 1.14 -11.70
C GLU A 290 -3.30 -0.27 -12.28
N SER A 291 -3.61 -0.42 -13.56
CA SER A 291 -3.53 -1.70 -14.26
C SER A 291 -2.08 -2.21 -14.47
N ALA A 292 -1.09 -1.32 -14.49
CA ALA A 292 0.32 -1.63 -14.73
C ALA A 292 1.12 -1.63 -13.43
N TYR A 293 1.30 -2.82 -12.82
CA TYR A 293 1.94 -2.95 -11.51
C TYR A 293 3.41 -2.55 -11.52
N GLU A 294 4.07 -2.62 -12.67
CA GLU A 294 5.46 -2.21 -12.88
C GLU A 294 5.70 -0.75 -12.51
N ARG A 295 4.68 0.11 -12.69
CA ARG A 295 4.75 1.53 -12.34
C ARG A 295 4.87 1.77 -10.83
N GLY A 296 4.38 0.84 -10.01
CA GLY A 296 4.49 0.94 -8.55
C GLY A 296 5.93 1.05 -8.06
N ARG A 297 6.89 0.44 -8.78
CA ARG A 297 8.32 0.52 -8.45
C ARG A 297 8.91 1.91 -8.61
N MET A 298 8.28 2.79 -9.41
CA MET A 298 8.75 4.17 -9.59
C MET A 298 8.59 5.00 -8.31
N TYR A 299 7.59 4.69 -7.48
CA TYR A 299 7.39 5.36 -6.18
C TYR A 299 8.55 5.11 -5.20
N SER A 300 9.41 4.13 -5.45
CA SER A 300 10.59 3.89 -4.63
C SER A 300 11.79 4.77 -5.00
N GLY A 301 11.74 5.48 -6.13
CA GLY A 301 12.83 6.36 -6.57
C GLY A 301 14.16 5.60 -6.75
N MET A 302 15.27 6.21 -6.37
CA MET A 302 16.59 5.54 -6.35
C MET A 302 16.74 4.57 -5.17
N ASP A 303 15.97 4.75 -4.09
CA ASP A 303 16.05 3.95 -2.87
C ASP A 303 15.14 2.71 -2.96
N GLN A 304 15.57 1.77 -3.80
CA GLN A 304 14.88 0.49 -3.99
C GLN A 304 15.03 -0.47 -2.79
N GLN A 305 15.92 -0.19 -1.83
CA GLN A 305 16.14 -1.03 -0.65
C GLN A 305 15.24 -0.64 0.53
N ASN A 306 14.72 0.58 0.54
CA ASN A 306 13.67 1.02 1.43
C ASN A 306 12.48 1.53 0.58
N PRO A 307 11.73 0.61 -0.05
CA PRO A 307 10.64 0.94 -0.96
C PRO A 307 9.45 1.57 -0.21
N LEU A 308 8.56 2.21 -0.98
CA LEU A 308 7.24 2.55 -0.47
C LEU A 308 6.48 1.24 -0.19
N PRO A 309 5.80 1.08 0.97
CA PRO A 309 5.07 -0.14 1.28
C PRO A 309 3.78 -0.20 0.45
N ILE A 310 3.86 -0.80 -0.74
CA ILE A 310 2.76 -0.92 -1.69
C ILE A 310 2.12 -2.32 -1.59
N ILE A 311 0.81 -2.36 -1.52
CA ILE A 311 -0.03 -3.54 -1.64
C ILE A 311 -0.51 -3.63 -3.09
N TYR A 312 -0.16 -4.71 -3.77
CA TYR A 312 -0.64 -4.98 -5.12
C TYR A 312 -1.79 -5.98 -5.04
N PRO A 313 -3.05 -5.61 -5.33
CA PRO A 313 -4.16 -6.56 -5.25
C PRO A 313 -3.97 -7.73 -6.22
N ILE A 314 -4.56 -8.89 -5.91
CA ILE A 314 -4.65 -9.98 -6.89
C ILE A 314 -5.63 -9.54 -7.98
N LYS A 315 -5.19 -9.58 -9.25
CA LYS A 315 -6.08 -9.36 -10.38
C LYS A 315 -7.02 -10.55 -10.48
N ASN A 316 -8.26 -10.40 -10.03
CA ASN A 316 -9.32 -11.31 -10.42
C ASN A 316 -9.53 -11.12 -11.92
N GLY A 317 -9.18 -12.16 -12.70
CA GLY A 317 -9.34 -12.23 -14.15
C GLY A 317 -10.78 -12.07 -14.58
#